data_AF-A0A3D2TN32-F1
#
_entry.id   AF-A0A3D2TN32-F1
#
_cell.length_a   1.000
_cell.length_b   1.000
_cell.length_c   1.000
_cell.angle_alpha   90.00
_cell.angle_beta   90.00
_cell.angle_gamma   90.00
#
_symmetry.space_group_name_H-M   'P 1'
#
loop_
_entity.id
_entity.type
_entity.pdbx_description
1 polymer ?
#
loop_
_entity_poly.entity_id
_entity_poly.type
_entity_poly.pdbx_seq_one_letter_code
_entity_poly.pdbx_strand_id
1 'polypeptide(L)'
;MNSFLFSDESEKKHALACLEFAKRLGLIDDESLDGVKKRCDAENKKRAVQIENGETVYGLTRFSYPAYLNYELTRLKLDFVGETEKVKKVYDYPQITRRELKDYFKNNRDLFSRYNNDKFFFFEVKTVIYKKIREEQYDAEINNILRKLD
;
A
#
# COMPACT_ATOMS: atom_id res chain seq x y z
N MET A 1 22.30 -15.76 3.54
CA MET A 1 22.16 -14.29 3.41
C MET A 1 20.70 -13.95 3.62
N ASN A 2 20.38 -12.96 4.46
CA ASN A 2 19.02 -12.44 4.57
C ASN A 2 18.61 -11.88 3.20
N SER A 3 17.60 -12.51 2.58
CA SER A 3 17.12 -12.13 1.25
C SER A 3 16.40 -10.77 1.24
N PHE A 4 15.94 -10.33 2.41
CA PHE A 4 15.31 -9.04 2.65
C PHE A 4 16.24 -8.16 3.49
N LEU A 5 16.20 -6.86 3.23
CA LEU A 5 16.99 -5.86 3.92
C LEU A 5 16.04 -5.06 4.82
N PHE A 6 16.02 -5.40 6.11
CA PHE A 6 15.31 -4.63 7.14
C PHE A 6 16.33 -3.84 7.97
N SER A 7 16.04 -2.58 8.29
CA SER A 7 16.84 -1.75 9.18
C SER A 7 16.82 -2.26 10.61
N ASP A 8 15.69 -2.79 11.04
CA ASP A 8 15.44 -3.29 12.38
C ASP A 8 14.24 -4.27 12.42
N GLU A 9 13.99 -4.87 13.59
CA GLU A 9 12.86 -5.79 13.77
C GLU A 9 11.48 -5.11 13.70
N SER A 10 11.39 -3.78 13.94
CA SER A 10 10.13 -3.05 13.82
C SER A 10 9.70 -2.95 12.36
N GLU A 11 10.63 -2.64 11.45
CA GLU A 11 10.36 -2.61 10.02
C GLU A 11 9.91 -3.98 9.51
N LYS A 12 10.55 -5.05 9.99
CA LYS A 12 10.18 -6.42 9.66
C LYS A 12 8.79 -6.79 10.21
N LYS A 13 8.50 -6.47 11.47
CA LYS A 13 7.15 -6.66 12.06
C LYS A 13 6.09 -5.91 11.26
N HIS A 14 6.37 -4.67 10.88
CA HIS A 14 5.47 -3.85 10.07
C HIS A 14 5.19 -4.49 8.71
N ALA A 15 6.24 -4.94 7.98
CA ALA A 15 6.08 -5.63 6.71
C ALA A 15 5.22 -6.90 6.84
N LEU A 16 5.45 -7.71 7.89
CA LEU A 16 4.66 -8.91 8.17
C LEU A 16 3.20 -8.58 8.50
N ALA A 17 2.93 -7.53 9.29
CA ALA A 17 1.58 -7.08 9.60
C ALA A 17 0.82 -6.62 8.34
N CYS A 18 1.49 -5.91 7.42
CA CYS A 18 0.92 -5.54 6.13
C CYS A 18 0.56 -6.76 5.27
N LEU A 19 1.44 -7.79 5.23
CA LEU A 19 1.19 -9.03 4.50
C LEU A 19 0.06 -9.84 5.14
N GLU A 20 0.01 -9.91 6.47
CA GLU A 20 -1.08 -10.56 7.19
C GLU A 20 -2.41 -9.88 6.90
N PHE A 21 -2.46 -8.54 6.94
CA PHE A 21 -3.67 -7.81 6.59
C PHE A 21 -4.10 -8.08 5.16
N ALA A 22 -3.17 -8.04 4.20
CA ALA A 22 -3.44 -8.35 2.81
C ALA A 22 -4.02 -9.77 2.62
N LYS A 23 -3.54 -10.76 3.37
CA LYS A 23 -4.11 -12.10 3.38
C LYS A 23 -5.53 -12.13 3.94
N ARG A 24 -5.80 -11.42 5.04
CA ARG A 24 -7.16 -11.29 5.60
C ARG A 24 -8.14 -10.65 4.61
N LEU A 25 -7.66 -9.72 3.79
CA LEU A 25 -8.42 -9.10 2.69
C LEU A 25 -8.54 -10.01 1.44
N GLY A 26 -7.93 -11.20 1.47
CA GLY A 26 -7.90 -12.14 0.35
C GLY A 26 -7.03 -11.68 -0.83
N LEU A 27 -6.20 -10.64 -0.68
CA LEU A 27 -5.37 -10.10 -1.75
C LEU A 27 -4.23 -11.05 -2.16
N ILE A 28 -3.69 -11.79 -1.18
CA ILE A 28 -2.64 -12.81 -1.34
C ILE A 28 -2.98 -14.04 -0.50
N ASP A 29 -2.41 -15.20 -0.86
CA ASP A 29 -2.67 -16.45 -0.15
C ASP A 29 -1.63 -16.77 0.95
N ASP A 30 -0.41 -16.25 0.80
CA ASP A 30 0.74 -16.52 1.67
C ASP A 30 1.40 -15.20 2.12
N GLU A 31 1.25 -14.89 3.40
CA GLU A 31 1.75 -13.70 4.08
C GLU A 31 3.24 -13.79 4.47
N SER A 32 3.87 -14.96 4.28
CA SER A 32 5.27 -15.15 4.65
C SER A 32 6.24 -14.47 3.68
N LEU A 33 7.45 -14.23 4.15
CA LEU A 33 8.55 -13.72 3.33
C LEU A 33 8.94 -14.70 2.20
N ASP A 34 8.71 -16.01 2.38
CA ASP A 34 8.90 -16.98 1.30
C ASP A 34 7.76 -16.91 0.27
N GLY A 35 6.54 -16.59 0.70
CA GLY A 35 5.43 -16.23 -0.18
C GLY A 35 5.78 -15.03 -1.08
N VAL A 36 6.40 -13.99 -0.50
CA VAL A 36 6.89 -12.82 -1.25
C VAL A 36 7.94 -13.22 -2.28
N LYS A 37 8.92 -14.06 -1.93
CA LYS A 37 9.94 -14.56 -2.88
C LYS A 37 9.30 -15.29 -4.06
N LYS A 38 8.36 -16.21 -3.81
CA LYS A 38 7.66 -16.96 -4.86
C LYS A 38 6.94 -16.02 -5.83
N ARG A 39 6.24 -15.00 -5.31
CA ARG A 39 5.57 -13.99 -6.14
C ARG A 39 6.57 -13.13 -6.92
N CYS A 40 7.68 -12.73 -6.30
CA CYS A 40 8.77 -12.02 -6.97
C CYS A 40 9.35 -12.83 -8.14
N ASP A 41 9.63 -14.11 -7.94
CA ASP A 41 10.21 -14.98 -8.96
C ASP A 41 9.23 -15.22 -10.11
N ALA A 42 7.95 -15.42 -9.81
CA ALA A 42 6.91 -15.53 -10.84
C ALA A 42 6.79 -14.24 -11.67
N GLU A 43 6.83 -13.08 -11.02
CA GLU A 43 6.71 -11.78 -11.66
C GLU A 43 7.95 -11.41 -12.49
N ASN A 44 9.14 -11.84 -12.05
CA ASN A 44 10.38 -11.75 -12.82
C ASN A 44 10.39 -12.71 -14.02
N LYS A 45 9.90 -13.94 -13.86
CA LYS A 45 9.77 -14.91 -14.96
C LYS A 45 8.82 -14.39 -16.03
N LYS A 46 7.70 -13.80 -15.63
CA LYS A 46 6.77 -13.14 -16.55
C LYS A 46 7.48 -12.04 -17.36
N ARG A 47 8.25 -11.14 -16.72
CA ARG A 47 9.01 -10.10 -17.42
C ARG A 47 10.06 -10.64 -18.38
N ALA A 48 10.77 -11.69 -17.99
CA ALA A 48 11.76 -12.34 -18.85
C ALA A 48 11.11 -12.81 -20.17
N VAL A 49 9.95 -13.48 -20.08
CA VAL A 49 9.17 -13.90 -21.25
C VAL A 49 8.72 -12.71 -22.10
N GLN A 50 8.27 -11.62 -21.48
CA GLN A 50 7.87 -10.40 -22.21
C GLN A 50 9.05 -9.81 -22.99
N ILE A 51 10.23 -9.73 -22.37
CA ILE A 51 11.45 -9.23 -23.02
C ILE A 51 11.85 -10.14 -24.19
N GLU A 52 11.81 -11.46 -24.01
CA GLU A 52 12.08 -12.44 -25.07
C GLU A 52 11.11 -12.30 -26.25
N ASN A 53 9.83 -11.98 -25.98
CA ASN A 53 8.81 -11.73 -26.99
C ASN A 53 8.92 -10.34 -27.65
N GLY A 54 9.85 -9.49 -27.24
CA GLY A 54 9.97 -8.11 -27.70
C GLY A 54 8.85 -7.17 -27.21
N GLU A 55 8.13 -7.57 -26.14
CA GLU A 55 7.12 -6.74 -25.50
C GLU A 55 7.77 -5.66 -24.61
N THR A 56 7.06 -4.55 -24.43
CA THR A 56 7.52 -3.47 -23.54
C THR A 56 7.29 -3.85 -22.06
N VAL A 57 8.37 -3.81 -21.27
CA VAL A 57 8.30 -3.91 -19.81
C VAL A 57 8.44 -2.51 -19.20
N TYR A 58 7.43 -2.08 -18.44
CA TYR A 58 7.46 -0.81 -17.71
C TYR A 58 8.07 -0.97 -16.32
N GLY A 59 8.93 -0.02 -15.93
CA GLY A 59 9.65 -0.05 -14.66
C GLY A 59 10.87 -0.96 -14.69
N LEU A 60 11.15 -1.66 -13.59
CA LEU A 60 12.27 -2.59 -13.52
C LEU A 60 12.03 -3.81 -14.42
N THR A 61 13.03 -4.15 -15.23
CA THR A 61 13.05 -5.38 -16.04
C THR A 61 13.17 -6.63 -15.17
N ARG A 62 13.77 -6.50 -13.99
CA ARG A 62 13.85 -7.55 -12.96
C ARG A 62 13.92 -6.93 -11.56
N PHE A 63 13.08 -7.42 -10.65
CA PHE A 63 13.12 -7.04 -9.25
C PHE A 63 14.14 -7.86 -8.45
N SER A 64 14.80 -7.21 -7.49
CA SER A 64 15.38 -7.88 -6.33
C SER A 64 14.29 -8.14 -5.28
N TYR A 65 14.49 -9.08 -4.35
CA TYR A 65 13.49 -9.35 -3.31
C TYR A 65 13.13 -8.13 -2.43
N PRO A 66 14.10 -7.30 -1.96
CA PRO A 66 13.75 -6.09 -1.21
C PRO A 66 12.94 -5.08 -2.05
N ALA A 67 13.31 -4.88 -3.32
CA ALA A 67 12.57 -3.99 -4.20
C ALA A 67 11.15 -4.51 -4.47
N TYR A 68 10.99 -5.82 -4.65
CA TYR A 68 9.70 -6.45 -4.85
C TYR A 68 8.82 -6.36 -3.60
N LEU A 69 9.37 -6.55 -2.39
CA LEU A 69 8.63 -6.39 -1.15
C LEU A 69 8.05 -4.97 -1.05
N ASN A 70 8.86 -3.93 -1.27
CA ASN A 70 8.38 -2.55 -1.23
C ASN A 70 7.29 -2.27 -2.28
N TYR A 71 7.49 -2.79 -3.50
CA TYR A 71 6.49 -2.70 -4.57
C TYR A 71 5.18 -3.39 -4.16
N GLU A 72 5.25 -4.60 -3.64
CA GLU A 72 4.10 -5.40 -3.25
C GLU A 72 3.34 -4.77 -2.08
N LEU A 73 4.04 -4.34 -1.02
CA LEU A 73 3.41 -3.64 0.11
C LEU A 73 2.69 -2.36 -0.35
N THR A 74 3.29 -1.60 -1.27
CA THR A 74 2.67 -0.41 -1.85
C THR A 74 1.42 -0.76 -2.65
N ARG A 75 1.49 -1.79 -3.51
CA ARG A 75 0.34 -2.27 -4.29
C ARG A 75 -0.81 -2.69 -3.38
N LEU A 76 -0.52 -3.47 -2.34
CA LEU A 76 -1.51 -3.97 -1.40
C LEU A 76 -2.18 -2.84 -0.61
N LYS A 77 -1.41 -1.84 -0.16
CA LYS A 77 -1.97 -0.63 0.46
C LYS A 77 -2.88 0.12 -0.52
N LEU A 78 -2.49 0.25 -1.79
CA LEU A 78 -3.31 0.91 -2.80
C LEU A 78 -4.59 0.13 -3.15
N ASP A 79 -4.57 -1.20 -3.13
CA ASP A 79 -5.78 -2.02 -3.32
C ASP A 79 -6.83 -1.77 -2.23
N PHE A 80 -6.39 -1.55 -0.99
CA PHE A 80 -7.25 -1.14 0.13
C PHE A 80 -7.68 0.32 0.03
N VAL A 81 -6.74 1.24 -0.20
CA VAL A 81 -7.02 2.68 -0.24
C VAL A 81 -7.94 3.05 -1.41
N GLY A 82 -7.80 2.35 -2.54
CA GLY A 82 -8.65 2.49 -3.71
C GLY A 82 -9.99 1.77 -3.60
N GLU A 83 -10.25 1.08 -2.48
CA GLU A 83 -11.46 0.28 -2.23
C GLU A 83 -11.79 -0.63 -3.42
N THR A 84 -10.81 -1.43 -3.85
CA THR A 84 -11.04 -2.34 -4.98
C THR A 84 -12.20 -3.29 -4.68
N GLU A 85 -12.91 -3.73 -5.72
CA GLU A 85 -14.07 -4.65 -5.57
C GLU A 85 -13.71 -5.94 -4.83
N LYS A 86 -12.46 -6.38 -4.92
CA LYS A 86 -11.96 -7.53 -4.16
C LYS A 86 -11.94 -7.24 -2.65
N VAL A 87 -11.47 -6.06 -2.25
CA VAL A 87 -11.41 -5.65 -0.84
C VAL A 87 -12.79 -5.32 -0.29
N LYS A 88 -13.65 -4.61 -1.03
CA LYS A 88 -15.03 -4.27 -0.60
C LYS A 88 -15.91 -5.49 -0.29
N LYS A 89 -15.63 -6.63 -0.90
CA LYS A 89 -16.35 -7.89 -0.61
C LYS A 89 -16.05 -8.46 0.77
N VAL A 90 -14.92 -8.09 1.36
CA VAL A 90 -14.39 -8.67 2.61
C VAL A 90 -14.30 -7.64 3.72
N TYR A 91 -14.02 -6.39 3.39
CA TYR A 91 -13.82 -5.30 4.34
C TYR A 91 -15.01 -4.34 4.36
N ASP A 92 -15.57 -4.12 5.53
CA ASP A 92 -16.64 -3.15 5.75
C ASP A 92 -16.06 -1.75 5.95
N TYR A 93 -16.09 -0.95 4.89
CA TYR A 93 -15.53 0.40 4.93
C TYR A 93 -16.45 1.36 5.68
N PRO A 94 -15.93 2.07 6.71
CA PRO A 94 -16.68 3.17 7.29
C PRO A 94 -16.91 4.25 6.22
N GLN A 95 -18.12 4.79 6.16
CA GLN A 95 -18.45 5.88 5.25
C GLN A 95 -17.67 7.14 5.64
N ILE A 96 -16.93 7.73 4.69
CA ILE A 96 -16.25 9.00 4.89
C ILE A 96 -17.23 10.13 4.56
N THR A 97 -17.65 10.85 5.59
CA THR A 97 -18.61 11.95 5.48
C THR A 97 -17.97 13.21 4.91
N ARG A 98 -18.80 14.11 4.34
CA ARG A 98 -18.34 15.44 3.90
C ARG A 98 -17.75 16.27 5.05
N ARG A 99 -18.22 16.05 6.28
CA ARG A 99 -17.72 16.74 7.47
C ARG A 99 -16.27 16.31 7.74
N GLU A 100 -16.00 15.02 7.77
CA GLU A 100 -14.64 14.49 7.97
C GLU A 100 -13.67 14.98 6.90
N LEU A 101 -14.07 15.01 5.63
CA LEU A 101 -13.23 15.58 4.57
C LEU A 101 -12.87 17.05 4.82
N LYS A 102 -13.84 17.86 5.27
CA LYS A 102 -13.62 19.28 5.58
C LYS A 102 -12.76 19.47 6.83
N ASP A 103 -12.98 18.65 7.85
CA ASP A 103 -12.23 18.70 9.10
C ASP A 103 -10.76 18.32 8.83
N TYR A 104 -10.52 17.29 8.02
CA TYR A 104 -9.18 16.93 7.55
C TYR A 104 -8.49 18.09 6.83
N PHE A 105 -9.17 18.70 5.86
CA PHE A 105 -8.62 19.84 5.12
C PHE A 105 -8.30 21.04 6.03
N LYS A 106 -9.15 21.31 7.02
CA LYS A 106 -8.96 22.41 7.97
C LYS A 106 -7.79 22.16 8.93
N ASN A 107 -7.63 20.92 9.39
CA ASN A 107 -6.63 20.54 10.37
C ASN A 107 -5.23 20.32 9.74
N ASN A 108 -5.16 20.03 8.44
CA ASN A 108 -3.91 19.77 7.71
C ASN A 108 -3.65 20.85 6.63
N ARG A 109 -3.87 22.13 6.97
CA ARG A 109 -3.80 23.23 5.99
C ARG A 109 -2.43 23.44 5.36
N ASP A 110 -1.38 23.04 6.06
CA ASP A 110 0.01 23.06 5.62
C ASP A 110 0.25 22.11 4.44
N LEU A 111 -0.38 20.92 4.45
CA LEU A 111 -0.28 19.94 3.37
C LEU A 111 -0.94 20.38 2.04
N PHE A 112 -1.80 21.40 2.08
CA PHE A 112 -2.58 21.88 0.92
C PHE A 112 -2.18 23.29 0.49
N SER A 113 -0.91 23.63 0.70
CA SER A 113 -0.26 24.82 0.14
C SER A 113 0.44 24.50 -1.18
N ARG A 114 0.49 25.48 -2.07
CA ARG A 114 1.28 25.45 -3.31
C ARG A 114 2.60 26.17 -3.09
N TYR A 115 3.47 26.11 -4.09
CA TYR A 115 4.81 26.71 -4.06
C TYR A 115 4.81 28.19 -3.64
N ASN A 116 3.85 28.99 -4.10
CA ASN A 116 3.75 30.42 -3.78
C ASN A 116 2.97 30.71 -2.49
N ASN A 117 2.77 29.73 -1.62
CA ASN A 117 1.96 29.79 -0.40
C ASN A 117 0.46 30.08 -0.60
N ASP A 118 -0.02 30.09 -1.84
CA ASP A 118 -1.46 30.01 -2.11
C ASP A 118 -1.98 28.60 -1.79
N LYS A 119 -3.28 28.48 -1.51
CA LYS A 119 -3.87 27.24 -1.01
C LYS A 119 -4.73 26.61 -2.09
N PHE A 120 -4.66 25.28 -2.19
CA PHE A 120 -5.65 24.54 -2.95
C PHE A 120 -7.04 24.78 -2.38
N PHE A 121 -8.05 24.87 -3.25
CA PHE A 121 -9.43 24.84 -2.80
C PHE A 121 -9.81 23.41 -2.39
N PHE A 122 -10.72 23.30 -1.42
CA PHE A 122 -11.20 22.00 -0.94
C PHE A 122 -11.65 21.06 -2.06
N PHE A 123 -12.31 21.58 -3.10
CA PHE A 123 -12.80 20.75 -4.21
C PHE A 123 -11.66 20.21 -5.10
N GLU A 124 -10.53 20.92 -5.20
CA GLU A 124 -9.36 20.48 -5.99
C GLU A 124 -8.70 19.25 -5.35
N VAL A 125 -8.69 19.20 -4.02
CA VAL A 125 -7.97 18.17 -3.25
C VAL A 125 -8.89 17.15 -2.58
N LYS A 126 -10.21 17.20 -2.84
CA LYS A 126 -11.19 16.33 -2.16
C LYS A 126 -10.85 14.84 -2.29
N THR A 127 -10.43 14.39 -3.47
CA THR A 127 -10.05 13.00 -3.73
C THR A 127 -8.74 12.62 -3.05
N VAL A 128 -7.79 13.55 -2.98
CA VAL A 128 -6.52 13.37 -2.24
C VAL A 128 -6.79 13.25 -0.74
N ILE A 129 -7.66 14.08 -0.19
CA ILE A 129 -8.08 14.00 1.23
C ILE A 129 -8.76 12.65 1.50
N TYR A 130 -9.66 12.22 0.62
CA TYR A 130 -10.32 10.91 0.75
C TYR A 130 -9.29 9.79 0.81
N LYS A 131 -8.33 9.80 -0.12
CA LYS A 131 -7.21 8.85 -0.15
C LYS A 131 -6.42 8.88 1.15
N LYS A 132 -6.11 10.08 1.68
CA LYS A 132 -5.36 10.25 2.92
C LYS A 132 -6.08 9.66 4.14
N ILE A 133 -7.39 9.89 4.26
CA ILE A 133 -8.20 9.27 5.33
C ILE A 133 -8.20 7.74 5.19
N ARG A 134 -8.27 7.19 3.98
CA ARG A 134 -8.14 5.74 3.76
C ARG A 134 -6.74 5.21 4.06
N GLU A 135 -5.69 5.97 3.77
CA GLU A 135 -4.31 5.63 4.16
C GLU A 135 -4.18 5.56 5.68
N GLU A 136 -4.76 6.51 6.41
CA GLU A 136 -4.77 6.53 7.89
C GLU A 136 -5.56 5.35 8.47
N GLN A 137 -6.69 4.97 7.85
CA GLN A 137 -7.43 3.77 8.23
C GLN A 137 -6.63 2.49 7.98
N TYR A 138 -5.95 2.39 6.84
CA TYR A 138 -5.04 1.28 6.58
C TYR A 138 -3.96 1.20 7.68
N ASP A 139 -3.32 2.32 7.98
CA ASP A 139 -2.26 2.36 9.00
C ASP A 139 -2.80 2.02 10.40
N ALA A 140 -4.05 2.38 10.71
CA ALA A 140 -4.73 1.97 11.95
C ALA A 140 -4.95 0.45 12.01
N GLU A 141 -5.34 -0.20 10.90
CA GLU A 141 -5.49 -1.66 10.84
C GLU A 141 -4.15 -2.38 11.03
N ILE A 142 -3.08 -1.86 10.42
CA ILE A 142 -1.73 -2.40 10.62
C ILE A 142 -1.31 -2.28 12.09
N ASN A 143 -1.54 -1.13 12.71
CA ASN A 143 -1.25 -0.93 14.13
C ASN A 143 -2.06 -1.87 15.04
N ASN A 144 -3.32 -2.17 14.69
CA ASN A 144 -4.14 -3.14 15.42
C ASN A 144 -3.58 -4.57 15.34
N ILE A 145 -2.93 -4.93 14.23
CA ILE A 145 -2.25 -6.21 14.08
C ILE A 145 -0.96 -6.22 14.89
N LEU A 146 -0.15 -5.16 14.77
CA LEU A 146 1.13 -5.03 15.48
C LEU A 146 0.96 -5.16 17.00
N ARG A 147 -0.08 -4.55 17.57
CA ARG A 147 -0.41 -4.66 19.01
C ARG A 147 -0.71 -6.09 19.49
N LYS A 148 -1.01 -7.02 18.59
CA LYS A 148 -1.24 -8.44 18.91
C LYS A 148 0.03 -9.29 18.77
N LEU A 149 1.08 -8.73 18.17
CA LEU A 149 2.38 -9.37 17.95
C LEU A 149 3.43 -8.96 19.01
N ASP A 150 3.06 -8.07 19.91
CA ASP A 150 3.82 -7.67 21.11
C ASP A 150 3.39 -8.50 22.32
#